data_AF-A0A526XYC5-F1
#
_entry.id   AF-A0A526XYC5-F1
#
_cell.length_a   1.000
_cell.length_b   1.000
_cell.length_c   1.000
_cell.angle_alpha   90.00
_cell.angle_beta   90.00
_cell.angle_gamma   90.00
#
_symmetry.space_group_name_H-M   'P 1'
#
loop_
_entity.id
_entity.type
_entity.pdbx_description
1 polymer ?
#
loop_
_entity_poly.entity_id
_entity_poly.type
_entity_poly.pdbx_seq_one_letter_code
_entity_poly.pdbx_strand_id
1 'polypeptide(L)' 'MPINLDELKNATNLRGRRPRNGATFVAPVDGRAHVSGERTVPLLQQTIPALLSDTVSKYGTLDAAVFVDQDKRFTWSEL' A
#
# COMPACT_ATOMS: atom_id res chain seq x y z
N MET A 1 19.58 -19.78 0.09
CA MET A 1 18.76 -21.01 0.07
C MET A 1 18.23 -21.19 -1.35
N PRO A 2 18.33 -22.37 -1.97
CA PRO A 2 17.84 -22.58 -3.33
C PRO A 2 16.31 -22.69 -3.35
N ILE A 3 15.67 -22.00 -4.30
CA ILE A 3 14.22 -22.02 -4.48
C ILE A 3 13.84 -23.33 -5.19
N ASN A 4 12.92 -24.11 -4.60
CA ASN A 4 12.49 -25.37 -5.18
C ASN A 4 11.45 -25.11 -6.30
N LEU A 5 11.84 -25.38 -7.55
CA LEU A 5 10.99 -25.12 -8.72
C LEU A 5 9.73 -26.01 -8.77
N ASP A 6 9.71 -27.16 -8.10
CA ASP A 6 8.56 -28.06 -8.11
C ASP A 6 7.42 -27.56 -7.19
N GLU A 7 7.73 -26.77 -6.18
CA GLU A 7 6.72 -26.05 -5.38
C GLU A 7 6.01 -24.97 -6.21
N LEU A 8 6.73 -24.30 -7.13
CA LEU A 8 6.17 -23.29 -8.03
C LEU A 8 5.21 -23.86 -9.07
N LYS A 9 5.44 -25.09 -9.56
CA LYS A 9 4.57 -25.73 -10.56
C LYS A 9 3.19 -26.09 -10.00
N ASN A 10 3.10 -26.41 -8.71
CA ASN A 10 1.85 -26.74 -8.04
C ASN A 10 1.13 -25.53 -7.41
N ALA A 11 1.75 -24.35 -7.46
CA ALA A 11 1.20 -23.09 -6.93
C ALA A 11 0.01 -22.54 -7.75
N THR A 12 -0.43 -23.23 -8.79
CA THR A 12 -1.70 -22.91 -9.47
C THR A 12 -2.88 -22.89 -8.48
N ASN A 13 -2.85 -23.74 -7.44
CA ASN A 13 -3.87 -23.76 -6.37
C ASN A 13 -3.75 -22.61 -5.37
N LEU A 14 -2.67 -21.81 -5.41
CA LEU A 14 -2.50 -20.58 -4.62
C LEU A 14 -3.02 -19.35 -5.38
N ARG A 15 -3.35 -19.48 -6.67
CA ARG A 15 -3.95 -18.39 -7.45
C ARG A 15 -5.37 -18.14 -6.94
N GLY A 16 -5.59 -16.94 -6.39
CA GLY A 16 -6.90 -16.51 -5.88
C GLY A 16 -7.16 -16.80 -4.40
N ARG A 17 -6.31 -17.55 -3.70
CA ARG A 17 -6.40 -17.64 -2.24
C ARG A 17 -5.82 -16.37 -1.63
N ARG A 18 -6.67 -15.46 -1.15
CA ARG A 18 -6.26 -14.35 -0.28
C ARG A 18 -5.37 -14.94 0.83
N PRO A 19 -4.09 -14.58 0.95
CA PRO A 19 -3.33 -15.00 2.11
C PRO A 19 -3.96 -14.35 3.33
N ARG A 20 -3.93 -15.08 4.45
CA ARG A 20 -4.48 -14.62 5.74
C ARG A 20 -3.89 -13.28 6.22
N ASN A 21 -2.84 -12.78 5.56
CA ASN A 21 -2.12 -11.55 5.90
C ASN A 21 -2.39 -10.38 4.91
N GLY A 22 -3.42 -10.44 4.06
CA GLY A 22 -3.82 -9.32 3.20
C GLY A 22 -2.89 -8.97 2.02
N ALA A 23 -1.78 -9.69 1.83
CA ALA A 23 -0.90 -9.47 0.69
C ALA A 23 -1.47 -10.09 -0.59
N THR A 24 -1.85 -9.29 -1.60
CA THR A 24 -2.28 -9.84 -2.89
C THR A 24 -1.12 -10.63 -3.50
N PHE A 25 -1.28 -11.94 -3.73
CA PHE A 25 -0.24 -12.74 -4.39
C PHE A 25 -0.13 -12.30 -5.84
N VAL A 26 0.99 -11.66 -6.19
CA VAL A 26 1.19 -11.08 -7.52
C VAL A 26 2.02 -12.03 -8.36
N ALA A 27 1.35 -12.78 -9.23
CA ALA A 27 1.99 -13.71 -10.15
C ALA A 27 2.15 -13.09 -11.55
N PRO A 28 3.17 -13.50 -12.32
CA PRO A 28 3.28 -13.19 -13.74
C PRO A 28 2.00 -13.56 -14.50
N VAL A 29 1.50 -12.65 -15.33
CA VAL A 29 0.32 -12.87 -16.19
C VAL A 29 0.80 -13.28 -17.58
N ASP A 30 0.18 -14.31 -18.17
CA ASP A 30 0.44 -14.80 -19.55
C ASP A 30 1.88 -15.20 -19.88
N GLY A 31 2.65 -15.70 -18.88
CA GLY A 31 4.03 -16.10 -19.09
C GLY A 31 5.00 -14.94 -19.36
N ARG A 32 4.56 -13.70 -19.16
CA ARG A 32 5.38 -12.48 -19.25
C ARG A 32 5.77 -12.03 -17.85
N ALA A 33 6.96 -11.49 -17.66
CA ALA A 33 7.42 -10.94 -16.38
C ALA A 33 6.62 -9.71 -15.89
N HIS A 34 5.50 -9.39 -16.54
CA HIS A 34 4.61 -8.30 -16.15
C HIS A 34 3.71 -8.74 -15.00
N VAL A 35 3.74 -7.92 -13.97
CA VAL A 35 2.98 -8.03 -12.74
C VAL A 35 1.92 -6.94 -12.77
N SER A 36 0.66 -7.29 -12.51
CA SER A 36 -0.41 -6.32 -12.31
C SER A 36 -1.04 -6.50 -10.94
N GLY A 37 -1.15 -5.40 -10.21
CA GLY A 37 -1.80 -5.37 -8.90
C GLY A 37 -3.31 -5.14 -8.98
N GLU A 38 -3.94 -5.13 -7.82
CA GLU A 38 -5.36 -4.81 -7.66
C GLU A 38 -5.66 -3.36 -8.08
N ARG A 39 -6.78 -3.15 -8.79
CA ARG A 39 -7.21 -1.84 -9.34
C ARG A 39 -8.59 -1.40 -8.83
N THR A 40 -9.10 -2.05 -7.78
CA THR A 40 -10.43 -1.77 -7.21
C THR A 40 -10.48 -0.43 -6.48
N VAL A 41 -9.34 0.01 -5.95
CA VAL A 41 -9.20 1.31 -5.29
C VAL A 41 -9.03 2.41 -6.34
N PRO A 42 -9.92 3.41 -6.41
CA PRO A 42 -9.78 4.50 -7.36
C PRO A 42 -8.60 5.40 -7.01
N LEU A 43 -8.02 6.02 -8.03
CA LEU A 43 -6.98 7.03 -7.85
C LEU A 43 -7.56 8.32 -7.28
N LEU A 44 -6.80 8.96 -6.40
CA LEU A 44 -7.15 10.27 -5.85
C LEU A 44 -6.95 11.34 -6.94
N GLN A 45 -8.00 12.13 -7.21
CA GLN A 45 -8.01 13.19 -8.24
C GLN A 45 -7.97 14.60 -7.63
N GLN A 46 -7.27 14.77 -6.52
CA GLN A 46 -7.14 16.06 -5.83
C GLN A 46 -5.70 16.57 -5.94
N THR A 47 -5.55 17.89 -5.98
CA THR A 47 -4.24 18.52 -5.84
C THR A 47 -3.74 18.37 -4.41
N ILE A 48 -2.42 18.42 -4.23
CA ILE A 48 -1.79 18.35 -2.90
C ILE A 48 -2.36 19.42 -1.94
N PRO A 49 -2.48 20.71 -2.34
CA PRO A 49 -3.04 21.72 -1.44
C PRO A 49 -4.51 21.47 -1.08
N ALA A 50 -5.32 20.97 -2.01
CA ALA A 50 -6.73 20.67 -1.75
C ALA A 50 -6.89 19.51 -0.76
N LEU A 51 -6.09 18.45 -0.93
CA LEU A 51 -6.07 17.32 -0.01
C LEU A 51 -5.62 17.73 1.39
N LEU A 52 -4.55 18.54 1.48
CA LEU A 52 -4.04 19.03 2.76
C LEU A 52 -5.09 19.89 3.47
N SER A 53 -5.69 20.86 2.79
CA SER A 53 -6.72 21.73 3.37
C SER A 53 -7.93 20.94 3.92
N ASP A 54 -8.42 19.95 3.18
CA ASP A 54 -9.50 19.07 3.65
C ASP A 54 -9.08 18.22 4.86
N THR A 55 -7.82 17.77 4.88
CA THR A 55 -7.26 16.99 6.00
C THR A 55 -7.13 17.84 7.25
N VAL A 56 -6.58 19.06 7.16
CA VAL A 56 -6.47 20.00 8.29
C VAL A 56 -7.85 20.34 8.85
N SER A 57 -8.83 20.58 7.98
CA SER A 57 -10.20 20.93 8.39
C SER A 57 -10.85 19.82 9.24
N LYS A 58 -10.54 18.55 8.97
CA LYS A 58 -11.15 17.39 9.66
C LYS A 58 -10.34 16.91 10.86
N TYR A 59 -9.02 17.01 10.79
CA TYR A 59 -8.09 16.32 11.69
C TYR A 59 -7.04 17.24 12.29
N GLY A 60 -7.26 18.57 12.28
CA GLY A 60 -6.27 19.58 12.63
C GLY A 60 -5.52 19.33 13.95
N THR A 61 -6.20 18.81 14.97
CA THR A 61 -5.60 18.56 16.30
C THR A 61 -4.88 17.21 16.43
N LEU A 62 -4.93 16.35 15.40
CA LEU A 62 -4.26 15.06 15.40
C LEU A 62 -2.81 15.18 14.92
N ASP A 63 -1.95 14.31 15.45
CA ASP A 63 -0.56 14.17 15.01
C ASP A 63 -0.51 13.83 13.51
N ALA A 64 0.20 14.64 12.73
CA ALA A 64 0.45 14.46 11.31
C ALA A 64 1.82 13.86 11.03
N ALA A 65 2.84 14.28 11.78
CA ALA A 65 4.20 13.76 11.69
C ALA A 65 4.87 13.72 13.06
N VAL A 66 5.50 12.59 13.37
CA VAL A 66 6.23 12.36 14.63
C VAL A 66 7.67 11.96 14.31
N PHE A 67 8.62 12.81 14.68
CA PHE A 67 10.06 12.59 14.54
C PHE A 67 10.65 12.25 15.91
N VAL A 68 10.71 10.95 16.23
CA VAL A 68 11.10 10.46 17.57
C VAL A 68 12.52 10.86 17.95
N ASP A 69 13.48 10.77 17.03
CA ASP A 69 14.90 11.08 17.29
C ASP A 69 15.13 12.56 17.65
N GLN A 70 14.25 13.44 17.16
CA GLN A 70 14.33 14.89 17.39
C GLN A 70 13.36 15.37 18.48
N ASP A 71 12.61 14.45 19.09
CA ASP A 71 11.48 14.72 19.99
C ASP A 71 10.51 15.79 19.45
N LYS A 72 10.20 15.72 18.14
CA LYS A 72 9.30 16.66 17.46
C LYS A 72 8.01 15.98 17.04
N ARG A 73 6.91 16.69 17.27
CA ARG A 73 5.56 16.32 16.82
C ARG A 73 4.94 17.52 16.15
N PHE A 74 4.30 17.26 15.02
CA PHE A 74 3.54 18.25 14.28
C PHE A 74 2.12 17.72 14.13
N THR A 75 1.15 18.55 14.48
CA THR A 75 -0.27 18.33 14.19
C THR A 75 -0.57 18.70 12.74
N TRP A 76 -1.72 18.27 12.20
CA TRP A 76 -2.13 18.66 10.86
C TRP A 76 -2.27 20.18 10.70
N SER A 77 -2.56 20.91 11.77
CA SER A 77 -2.66 22.38 11.75
C SER A 77 -1.32 23.11 11.61
N GLU A 78 -0.21 22.43 11.87
CA GLU A 78 1.15 23.01 11.91
C GLU A 78 1.97 22.71 10.64
N LEU A 79 1.39 21.97 9.69
CA LEU A 79 1.95 21.68 8.37
C LEU A 79 1.47 22.69 7.32
#